data_AF-A0A1F5YEW9-F1
#
_entry.id   AF-A0A1F5YEW9-F1
#
_cell.length_a   1.000
_cell.length_b   1.000
_cell.length_c   1.000
_cell.angle_alpha   90.00
_cell.angle_beta   90.00
_cell.angle_gamma   90.00
#
_symmetry.space_group_name_H-M   'P 1'
#
loop_
_entity.id
_entity.type
_entity.pdbx_description
1 polymer ?
#
loop_
_entity_poly.entity_id
_entity_poly.type
_entity_poly.pdbx_seq_one_letter_code
_entity_poly.pdbx_strand_id
1 'polypeptide(L)'
;MKEFINNCLALYLASQVLLLVLCAGRLRGEIIFSDDFETGNLSDHWEEIKATRQGDAELETRSEYVFEGTRSLRLTAVANGGQVALAQTAHWFMPGYDQLYYRWYAKFSADFDQGNFMHWVLIGGNSIYDKWSASGKAGLRPTGRDFFATSLETWRGWGRYPPPGAMNFYTYFPEMTASPDGYYWGNQFQPRVPFLIERNRWYCFEFMVKLNQPGVHDGEQAFWIDGVKIYNQKDIRWRDVDFLKLNLFWFSVYIHESRQDNTCWFDNLVISTDYVGPLAAAPAATRQCCDFDLDGISGRTDFMQLLLMKRDEPEDGRGDYNRDGRNTIADALQLLLDQRAGKCGSGIAALSGGRTGK
;
A
#
# COMPACT_ATOMS: atom_id res chain seq x y z
N MET A 1 49.92 -32.54 -22.10
CA MET A 1 48.74 -33.05 -21.35
C MET A 1 48.45 -32.21 -20.10
N LYS A 2 49.44 -31.96 -19.22
CA LYS A 2 49.28 -31.07 -18.03
C LYS A 2 48.90 -29.62 -18.38
N GLU A 3 49.53 -29.01 -19.38
CA GLU A 3 49.19 -27.63 -19.79
C GLU A 3 47.78 -27.48 -20.36
N PHE A 4 47.30 -28.50 -21.08
CA PHE A 4 45.94 -28.50 -21.63
C PHE A 4 44.87 -28.57 -20.53
N ILE A 5 45.12 -29.39 -19.50
CA ILE A 5 44.23 -29.51 -18.34
C ILE A 5 44.20 -28.21 -17.54
N ASN A 6 45.35 -27.55 -17.35
CA ASN A 6 45.43 -26.27 -16.63
C ASN A 6 44.70 -25.14 -17.37
N ASN A 7 44.80 -25.09 -18.70
CA ASN A 7 44.08 -24.09 -19.49
C ASN A 7 42.56 -24.33 -19.48
N CYS A 8 42.11 -25.58 -19.56
CA CYS A 8 40.68 -25.91 -19.43
C CYS A 8 40.13 -25.57 -18.04
N LEU A 9 40.90 -25.80 -16.98
CA LEU A 9 40.50 -25.45 -15.60
C LEU A 9 40.43 -23.93 -15.41
N ALA A 10 41.38 -23.19 -15.98
CA ALA A 10 41.38 -21.72 -15.95
C ALA A 10 40.19 -21.12 -16.72
N LEU A 11 39.86 -21.67 -17.90
CA LEU A 11 38.68 -21.27 -18.68
C LEU A 11 37.37 -21.63 -17.97
N TYR A 12 37.30 -22.79 -17.32
CA TYR A 12 36.15 -23.19 -16.51
C TYR A 12 35.97 -22.27 -15.30
N LEU A 13 37.03 -21.98 -14.56
CA LEU A 13 37.00 -21.04 -13.43
C LEU A 13 36.67 -19.61 -13.88
N ALA A 14 37.23 -19.13 -15.00
CA ALA A 14 36.89 -17.83 -15.55
C ALA A 14 35.42 -17.75 -15.98
N SER A 15 34.87 -18.83 -16.57
CA SER A 15 33.46 -18.91 -16.92
C SER A 15 32.53 -18.95 -15.69
N GLN A 16 32.95 -19.62 -14.61
CA GLN A 16 32.23 -19.67 -13.34
C GLN A 16 32.25 -18.31 -12.63
N VAL A 17 33.38 -17.60 -12.66
CA VAL A 17 33.51 -16.24 -12.13
C VAL A 17 32.70 -15.24 -12.97
N LEU A 18 32.68 -15.38 -14.30
CA LEU A 18 31.85 -14.55 -15.18
C LEU A 18 30.35 -14.82 -14.96
N LEU A 19 29.94 -16.09 -14.75
CA LEU A 19 28.57 -16.44 -14.37
C LEU A 19 28.19 -15.89 -12.98
N LEU A 20 29.11 -15.93 -12.02
CA LEU A 20 28.92 -15.38 -10.67
C LEU A 20 28.80 -13.85 -10.70
N VAL A 21 29.58 -13.15 -11.54
CA VAL A 21 29.49 -11.69 -11.73
C VAL A 21 28.20 -11.31 -12.48
N LEU A 22 27.75 -12.12 -13.44
CA LEU A 22 26.46 -11.92 -14.12
C LEU A 22 25.25 -12.24 -13.22
N CYS A 23 25.38 -13.17 -12.27
CA CYS A 23 24.33 -13.44 -11.26
C CYS A 23 24.35 -12.48 -10.07
N ALA A 24 25.49 -11.87 -9.73
CA ALA A 24 25.62 -10.88 -8.66
C ALA A 24 25.22 -9.45 -9.09
N GLY A 25 24.96 -9.24 -10.38
CA GLY A 25 24.58 -7.97 -10.98
C GLY A 25 23.13 -7.93 -11.47
N ARG A 26 22.15 -8.43 -10.71
CA ARG A 26 20.85 -7.72 -10.76
C ARG A 26 21.15 -6.35 -10.16
N LEU A 27 21.21 -5.32 -11.00
CA LEU A 27 21.14 -3.94 -10.51
C LEU A 27 19.95 -3.91 -9.55
N ARG A 28 20.21 -3.79 -8.25
CA ARG A 28 19.14 -3.53 -7.28
C ARG A 28 18.51 -2.21 -7.73
N GLY A 29 17.18 -2.12 -7.68
CA GLY A 29 16.46 -0.89 -8.00
C GLY A 29 17.10 0.33 -7.36
N GLU A 30 17.09 1.42 -8.11
CA GLU A 30 17.56 2.71 -7.65
C GLU A 30 16.63 3.20 -6.52
N ILE A 31 17.20 3.69 -5.42
CA ILE A 31 16.44 4.37 -4.38
C ILE A 31 16.33 5.84 -4.78
N ILE A 32 15.09 6.29 -5.02
CA ILE A 32 14.78 7.66 -5.43
C ILE A 32 14.73 8.57 -4.20
N PHE A 33 14.11 8.08 -3.14
CA PHE A 33 13.98 8.77 -1.87
C PHE A 33 13.79 7.75 -0.75
N SER A 34 14.32 8.04 0.43
CA SER A 34 14.06 7.27 1.63
C SER A 34 14.12 8.18 2.85
N ASP A 35 13.25 7.92 3.81
CA ASP A 35 13.29 8.56 5.12
C ASP A 35 12.94 7.53 6.19
N ASP A 36 13.93 7.19 7.01
CA ASP A 36 13.78 6.38 8.22
C ASP A 36 13.46 7.26 9.44
N PHE A 37 13.40 8.58 9.26
CA PHE A 37 13.13 9.58 10.28
C PHE A 37 14.19 9.67 11.40
N GLU A 38 15.38 9.05 11.25
CA GLU A 38 16.41 9.01 12.29
C GLU A 38 17.38 10.21 12.24
N THR A 39 17.44 10.92 11.11
CA THR A 39 18.36 12.06 10.93
C THR A 39 17.62 13.36 10.64
N GLY A 40 18.10 14.48 11.17
CA GLY A 40 17.55 15.83 10.88
C GLY A 40 16.16 16.08 11.44
N ASN A 41 15.54 17.16 10.96
CA ASN A 41 14.14 17.54 11.16
C ASN A 41 13.32 17.22 9.90
N LEU A 42 11.99 17.13 10.02
CA LEU A 42 11.11 16.89 8.87
C LEU A 42 11.33 17.91 7.74
N SER A 43 11.54 19.19 8.05
CA SER A 43 11.74 20.25 7.05
C SER A 43 13.03 20.11 6.24
N ASP A 44 13.96 19.24 6.67
CA ASP A 44 15.20 18.99 5.95
C ASP A 44 14.97 18.06 4.75
N HIS A 45 13.93 17.22 4.81
CA HIS A 45 13.63 16.20 3.80
C HIS A 45 12.28 16.45 3.08
N TRP A 46 11.32 17.08 3.76
CA TRP A 46 9.96 17.28 3.27
C TRP A 46 9.70 18.75 2.93
N GLU A 47 9.23 19.00 1.71
CA GLU A 47 9.05 20.36 1.19
C GLU A 47 7.74 21.00 1.68
N GLU A 48 6.71 20.20 1.94
CA GLU A 48 5.49 20.65 2.58
C GLU A 48 5.26 19.89 3.88
N ILE A 49 4.98 20.63 4.95
CA ILE A 49 4.52 20.10 6.24
C ILE A 49 3.34 20.97 6.65
N LYS A 50 2.15 20.37 6.78
CA LYS A 50 0.92 21.11 7.06
C LYS A 50 0.07 20.34 8.06
N ALA A 51 -0.44 21.06 9.05
CA ALA A 51 -1.39 20.53 10.01
C ALA A 51 -2.44 21.60 10.35
N THR A 52 -3.67 21.16 10.65
CA THR A 52 -4.75 22.05 11.11
C THR A 52 -4.38 22.75 12.41
N ARG A 53 -3.69 22.05 13.32
CA ARG A 53 -3.11 22.60 14.54
C ARG A 53 -1.60 22.38 14.51
N GLN A 54 -0.84 23.41 14.88
CA GLN A 54 0.62 23.35 14.89
C GLN A 54 1.10 22.25 15.85
N GLY A 55 2.06 21.44 15.38
CA GLY A 55 2.64 20.34 16.14
C GLY A 55 1.92 19.00 16.01
N ASP A 56 0.97 18.88 15.08
CA ASP A 56 0.32 17.59 14.77
C ASP A 56 0.92 16.87 13.55
N ALA A 57 2.01 17.40 12.99
CA ALA A 57 2.88 16.72 12.04
C ALA A 57 4.33 16.82 12.53
N GLU A 58 4.81 15.81 13.25
CA GLU A 58 6.07 15.86 14.02
C GLU A 58 6.78 14.51 14.07
N LEU A 59 8.03 14.52 14.56
CA LEU A 59 8.75 13.31 14.93
C LEU A 59 8.28 12.79 16.30
N GLU A 60 7.98 11.50 16.36
CA GLU A 60 7.65 10.76 17.58
C GLU A 60 8.90 10.08 18.14
N THR A 61 9.00 9.94 19.46
CA THR A 61 10.17 9.32 20.13
C THR A 61 9.79 8.24 21.14
N ARG A 62 8.49 8.09 21.44
CA ARG A 62 7.99 7.02 22.31
C ARG A 62 8.09 5.69 21.58
N SER A 63 8.87 4.76 22.14
CA SER A 63 9.24 3.49 21.50
C SER A 63 8.07 2.63 21.03
N GLU A 64 6.89 2.72 21.66
CA GLU A 64 5.69 1.97 21.26
C GLU A 64 5.06 2.45 19.94
N TYR A 65 5.50 3.61 19.46
CA TYR A 65 5.08 4.28 18.23
C TYR A 65 6.22 4.49 17.24
N VAL A 66 7.35 3.82 17.47
CA VAL A 66 8.48 3.73 16.53
C VAL A 66 8.51 2.30 16.01
N PHE A 67 8.64 2.11 14.69
CA PHE A 67 8.72 0.77 14.12
C PHE A 67 10.13 0.21 14.24
N GLU A 68 11.14 1.00 13.87
CA GLU A 68 12.55 0.69 13.96
C GLU A 68 13.34 1.94 14.35
N GLY A 69 14.45 1.81 15.05
CA GLY A 69 15.27 2.96 15.45
C GLY A 69 14.74 3.68 16.69
N THR A 70 14.75 5.00 16.67
CA THR A 70 14.41 5.86 17.81
C THR A 70 13.34 6.90 17.50
N ARG A 71 12.99 7.09 16.22
CA ARG A 71 12.04 8.11 15.79
C ARG A 71 11.14 7.58 14.67
N SER A 72 9.94 8.15 14.58
CA SER A 72 9.00 7.90 13.48
C SER A 72 8.24 9.20 13.16
N LEU A 73 7.53 9.25 12.03
CA LEU A 73 6.63 10.35 11.71
C LEU A 73 5.28 10.14 12.39
N ARG A 74 4.79 11.13 13.15
CA ARG A 74 3.43 11.18 13.70
C ARG A 74 2.62 12.23 12.97
N LEU A 75 1.46 11.81 12.44
CA LEU A 75 0.45 12.71 11.89
C LEU A 75 -0.86 12.56 12.67
N THR A 76 -1.39 13.66 13.18
CA THR A 76 -2.65 13.71 13.93
C THR A 76 -3.66 14.65 13.26
N ALA A 77 -4.74 14.10 12.71
CA ALA A 77 -5.92 14.89 12.41
C ALA A 77 -6.68 15.16 13.71
N VAL A 78 -6.61 16.39 14.20
CA VAL A 78 -7.21 16.78 15.49
C VAL A 78 -8.73 16.78 15.45
N ALA A 79 -9.35 16.59 16.61
CA ALA A 79 -10.77 16.84 16.80
C ALA A 79 -11.07 18.29 16.39
N ASN A 80 -11.97 18.47 15.43
CA ASN A 80 -12.30 19.78 14.88
C ASN A 80 -13.82 19.99 14.79
N GLY A 81 -14.56 19.51 15.80
CA GLY A 81 -16.01 19.70 15.88
C GLY A 81 -16.80 19.13 14.69
N GLY A 82 -16.28 18.07 14.05
CA GLY A 82 -16.87 17.49 12.84
C GLY A 82 -16.56 18.26 11.55
N GLN A 83 -15.69 19.28 11.60
CA GLN A 83 -15.09 19.90 10.41
C GLN A 83 -13.86 19.11 9.96
N VAL A 84 -13.34 19.49 8.79
CA VAL A 84 -12.11 18.93 8.25
C VAL A 84 -10.93 19.15 9.20
N ALA A 85 -10.10 18.12 9.38
CA ALA A 85 -8.79 18.24 10.00
C ALA A 85 -7.75 17.45 9.23
N LEU A 86 -6.51 17.94 9.22
CA LEU A 86 -5.41 17.28 8.53
C LEU A 86 -4.08 17.44 9.26
N ALA A 87 -3.19 16.47 9.05
CA ALA A 87 -1.76 16.55 9.30
C ALA A 87 -1.05 15.78 8.18
N GLN A 88 0.01 16.36 7.61
CA GLN A 88 0.45 15.95 6.28
C GLN A 88 1.89 16.38 5.97
N THR A 89 2.63 15.56 5.22
CA THR A 89 3.94 15.90 4.65
C THR A 89 4.05 15.48 3.19
N ALA A 90 4.66 16.30 2.34
CA ALA A 90 4.83 15.99 0.92
C ALA A 90 6.26 16.24 0.41
N HIS A 91 6.68 15.38 -0.51
CA HIS A 91 7.99 15.41 -1.15
C HIS A 91 7.84 15.21 -2.65
N TRP A 92 8.55 16.03 -3.44
CA TRP A 92 8.58 15.99 -4.89
C TRP A 92 9.96 15.56 -5.39
N PHE A 93 9.97 14.71 -6.39
CA PHE A 93 11.18 14.18 -7.02
C PHE A 93 11.09 14.38 -8.53
N MET A 94 11.24 15.64 -8.93
CA MET A 94 11.18 16.07 -10.34
C MET A 94 12.42 15.60 -11.13
N PRO A 95 12.30 15.24 -12.42
CA PRO A 95 11.09 15.30 -13.25
C PRO A 95 10.10 14.15 -12.98
N GLY A 96 10.55 13.07 -12.36
CA GLY A 96 9.75 11.89 -12.02
C GLY A 96 10.03 10.67 -12.90
N TYR A 97 9.24 9.63 -12.66
CA TYR A 97 9.45 8.28 -13.20
C TYR A 97 8.17 7.72 -13.83
N ASP A 98 8.33 6.69 -14.65
CA ASP A 98 7.20 5.99 -15.26
C ASP A 98 6.73 4.78 -14.46
N GLN A 99 7.57 4.25 -13.58
CA GLN A 99 7.19 3.19 -12.67
C GLN A 99 7.97 3.34 -11.36
N LEU A 100 7.25 3.26 -10.25
CA LEU A 100 7.85 3.29 -8.92
C LEU A 100 7.15 2.31 -7.99
N TYR A 101 7.93 1.85 -7.02
CA TYR A 101 7.51 1.11 -5.86
C TYR A 101 7.75 1.96 -4.62
N TYR A 102 6.82 1.88 -3.69
CA TYR A 102 6.82 2.61 -2.44
C TYR A 102 6.65 1.57 -1.34
N ARG A 103 7.46 1.65 -0.28
CA ARG A 103 7.32 0.84 0.91
C ARG A 103 7.38 1.75 2.12
N TRP A 104 6.45 1.59 3.05
CA TRP A 104 6.49 2.26 4.34
C TRP A 104 5.85 1.37 5.40
N TYR A 105 6.16 1.67 6.65
CA TYR A 105 5.46 1.08 7.78
C TYR A 105 4.46 2.08 8.32
N ALA A 106 3.29 1.60 8.72
CA ALA A 106 2.35 2.44 9.44
C ALA A 106 1.57 1.72 10.52
N LYS A 107 1.16 2.51 11.52
CA LYS A 107 0.33 2.09 12.65
C LYS A 107 -0.76 3.12 12.89
N PHE A 108 -2.00 2.65 13.00
CA PHE A 108 -3.15 3.46 13.37
C PHE A 108 -3.33 3.43 14.89
N SER A 109 -3.73 4.55 15.49
CA SER A 109 -3.97 4.62 16.94
C SER A 109 -5.08 3.65 17.39
N ALA A 110 -5.01 3.22 18.64
CA ALA A 110 -5.97 2.26 19.21
C ALA A 110 -7.41 2.79 19.21
N ASP A 111 -7.55 4.10 19.30
CA ASP A 111 -8.79 4.87 19.30
C ASP A 111 -9.20 5.40 17.93
N PHE A 112 -8.42 5.14 16.87
CA PHE A 112 -8.67 5.66 15.53
C PHE A 112 -10.11 5.38 15.08
N ASP A 113 -10.80 6.45 14.64
CA ASP A 113 -12.10 6.43 13.97
C ASP A 113 -12.24 7.73 13.16
N GLN A 114 -12.05 7.60 11.85
CA GLN A 114 -12.11 8.68 10.88
C GLN A 114 -13.54 8.93 10.34
N GLY A 115 -14.53 8.16 10.78
CA GLY A 115 -15.80 8.09 10.07
C GLY A 115 -15.65 7.45 8.69
N ASN A 116 -16.49 7.81 7.72
CA ASN A 116 -16.54 7.09 6.44
C ASN A 116 -15.49 7.50 5.41
N PHE A 117 -14.92 8.69 5.52
CA PHE A 117 -14.05 9.27 4.49
C PHE A 117 -12.78 9.85 5.10
N MET A 118 -11.65 9.54 4.47
CA MET A 118 -10.35 10.14 4.77
C MET A 118 -9.49 10.16 3.50
N HIS A 119 -8.40 10.91 3.52
CA HIS A 119 -7.28 10.72 2.60
C HIS A 119 -6.02 10.39 3.40
N TRP A 120 -5.25 9.42 2.91
CA TRP A 120 -4.10 8.86 3.64
C TRP A 120 -2.80 8.99 2.86
N VAL A 121 -2.27 7.91 2.27
CA VAL A 121 -1.02 7.98 1.50
C VAL A 121 -1.32 8.20 0.02
N LEU A 122 -0.88 9.32 -0.53
CA LEU A 122 -1.13 9.74 -1.90
C LEU A 122 0.15 9.71 -2.74
N ILE A 123 0.00 9.23 -3.96
CA ILE A 123 0.99 9.32 -5.04
C ILE A 123 0.40 10.20 -6.14
N GLY A 124 1.16 11.23 -6.52
CA GLY A 124 0.74 12.22 -7.50
C GLY A 124 1.56 12.16 -8.78
N GLY A 125 0.86 12.44 -9.89
CA GLY A 125 1.42 12.63 -11.21
C GLY A 125 1.34 14.08 -11.65
N ASN A 126 2.46 14.79 -11.59
CA ASN A 126 2.55 16.17 -12.07
C ASN A 126 3.23 16.24 -13.44
N SER A 127 2.94 17.31 -14.16
CA SER A 127 3.74 17.75 -15.31
C SER A 127 5.18 18.04 -14.89
N ILE A 128 6.15 17.59 -15.69
CA ILE A 128 7.58 17.90 -15.45
C ILE A 128 7.88 19.40 -15.44
N TYR A 129 6.99 20.23 -15.98
CA TYR A 129 7.12 21.69 -16.04
C TYR A 129 6.48 22.41 -14.85
N ASP A 130 5.65 21.72 -14.08
CA ASP A 130 4.92 22.30 -12.95
C ASP A 130 4.66 21.23 -11.88
N LYS A 131 5.47 21.26 -10.83
CA LYS A 131 5.36 20.33 -9.70
C LYS A 131 4.02 20.46 -8.94
N TRP A 132 3.24 21.51 -9.17
CA TRP A 132 1.95 21.75 -8.51
C TRP A 132 0.74 21.41 -9.40
N SER A 133 0.96 20.87 -10.60
CA SER A 133 -0.12 20.64 -11.56
C SER A 133 -1.20 19.67 -11.09
N ALA A 134 -0.92 18.77 -10.13
CA ALA A 134 -1.91 17.91 -9.49
C ALA A 134 -2.57 18.51 -8.24
N SER A 135 -2.12 19.68 -7.77
CA SER A 135 -2.66 20.33 -6.57
C SER A 135 -4.00 21.00 -6.84
N GLY A 136 -4.91 20.93 -5.85
CA GLY A 136 -6.22 21.61 -5.91
C GLY A 136 -7.19 21.03 -6.95
N LYS A 137 -7.06 19.75 -7.29
CA LYS A 137 -7.84 19.08 -8.35
C LYS A 137 -9.06 18.28 -7.86
N ALA A 138 -9.41 18.40 -6.59
CA ALA A 138 -10.58 17.72 -6.03
C ALA A 138 -11.86 18.05 -6.82
N GLY A 139 -12.66 17.04 -7.14
CA GLY A 139 -13.90 17.19 -7.91
C GLY A 139 -13.73 17.31 -9.43
N LEU A 140 -12.49 17.34 -9.94
CA LEU A 140 -12.20 17.46 -11.37
C LEU A 140 -11.80 16.12 -11.99
N ARG A 141 -12.22 15.89 -13.23
CA ARG A 141 -11.79 14.75 -14.03
C ARG A 141 -10.44 15.05 -14.69
N PRO A 142 -9.40 14.21 -14.50
CA PRO A 142 -8.18 14.29 -15.30
C PRO A 142 -8.46 14.21 -16.80
N THR A 143 -7.66 14.92 -17.58
CA THR A 143 -7.72 14.89 -19.05
C THR A 143 -6.76 13.87 -19.66
N GLY A 144 -5.80 13.38 -18.86
CA GLY A 144 -4.64 12.61 -19.34
C GLY A 144 -3.44 13.50 -19.72
N ARG A 145 -3.57 14.83 -19.59
CA ARG A 145 -2.52 15.80 -19.94
C ARG A 145 -2.20 16.80 -18.82
N ASP A 146 -2.98 16.79 -17.75
CA ASP A 146 -2.96 17.78 -16.68
C ASP A 146 -2.47 17.19 -15.34
N PHE A 147 -3.06 16.08 -14.89
CA PHE A 147 -2.64 15.39 -13.68
C PHE A 147 -3.13 13.94 -13.66
N PHE A 148 -2.63 13.17 -12.71
CA PHE A 148 -3.30 11.98 -12.18
C PHE A 148 -2.96 11.86 -10.69
N ALA A 149 -3.74 11.10 -9.94
CA ALA A 149 -3.45 10.82 -8.54
C ALA A 149 -4.03 9.47 -8.14
N THR A 150 -3.37 8.80 -7.20
CA THR A 150 -3.92 7.61 -6.57
C THR A 150 -3.46 7.56 -5.12
N SER A 151 -4.38 7.23 -4.22
CA SER A 151 -4.08 7.05 -2.81
C SER A 151 -4.43 5.64 -2.36
N LEU A 152 -3.67 5.14 -1.40
CA LEU A 152 -4.06 3.97 -0.64
C LEU A 152 -4.84 4.45 0.59
N GLU A 153 -6.11 4.04 0.68
CA GLU A 153 -7.05 4.56 1.68
C GLU A 153 -7.78 3.45 2.44
N THR A 154 -8.28 3.81 3.62
CA THR A 154 -9.17 2.96 4.40
C THR A 154 -10.60 3.47 4.26
N TRP A 155 -11.54 2.58 3.93
CA TRP A 155 -12.96 2.92 3.79
C TRP A 155 -13.82 2.06 4.71
N ARG A 156 -14.73 2.69 5.45
CA ARG A 156 -15.59 2.01 6.43
C ARG A 156 -16.84 1.36 5.85
N GLY A 157 -17.12 1.53 4.56
CA GLY A 157 -18.30 0.91 3.95
C GLY A 157 -19.62 1.38 4.56
N TRP A 158 -19.74 2.68 4.87
CA TRP A 158 -20.89 3.24 5.58
C TRP A 158 -21.12 2.59 6.96
N GLY A 159 -20.03 2.26 7.66
CA GLY A 159 -20.06 1.58 8.96
C GLY A 159 -20.10 0.05 8.88
N ARG A 160 -20.12 -0.54 7.68
CA ARG A 160 -20.01 -2.00 7.48
C ARG A 160 -18.73 -2.58 8.09
N TYR A 161 -17.62 -1.85 8.02
CA TYR A 161 -16.33 -2.29 8.54
C TYR A 161 -15.95 -1.51 9.80
N PRO A 162 -15.34 -2.17 10.81
CA PRO A 162 -14.79 -1.45 11.97
C PRO A 162 -13.67 -0.50 11.51
N PRO A 163 -13.44 0.63 12.21
CA PRO A 163 -12.30 1.49 11.93
C PRO A 163 -10.97 0.72 12.02
N PRO A 164 -10.01 0.98 11.13
CA PRO A 164 -10.03 2.00 10.06
C PRO A 164 -10.84 1.57 8.83
N GLY A 165 -11.10 0.29 8.63
CA GLY A 165 -11.92 -0.22 7.53
C GLY A 165 -11.11 -0.97 6.48
N ALA A 166 -11.68 -1.10 5.28
CA ALA A 166 -11.10 -1.87 4.20
C ALA A 166 -10.11 -1.06 3.38
N MET A 167 -8.97 -1.67 3.04
CA MET A 167 -7.97 -1.09 2.15
C MET A 167 -8.45 -1.07 0.71
N ASN A 168 -8.29 0.06 0.04
CA ASN A 168 -8.63 0.26 -1.37
C ASN A 168 -7.77 1.37 -1.98
N PHE A 169 -7.68 1.39 -3.30
CA PHE A 169 -7.21 2.58 -4.00
C PHE A 169 -8.34 3.58 -4.16
N TYR A 170 -8.00 4.86 -4.06
CA TYR A 170 -8.85 5.97 -4.46
C TYR A 170 -8.13 6.77 -5.55
N THR A 171 -8.62 6.65 -6.79
CA THR A 171 -7.83 6.98 -7.98
C THR A 171 -8.51 8.01 -8.88
N TYR A 172 -7.77 9.06 -9.23
CA TYR A 172 -8.10 10.04 -10.27
C TYR A 172 -7.37 9.67 -11.56
N PHE A 173 -8.15 9.31 -12.58
CA PHE A 173 -7.66 8.96 -13.91
C PHE A 173 -8.68 9.40 -14.97
N PRO A 174 -8.28 9.55 -16.24
CA PRO A 174 -9.14 10.09 -17.30
C PRO A 174 -10.49 9.41 -17.53
N GLU A 175 -10.58 8.08 -17.41
CA GLU A 175 -11.84 7.33 -17.55
C GLU A 175 -12.66 7.20 -16.25
N MET A 176 -12.29 7.92 -15.19
CA MET A 176 -13.06 7.86 -13.95
C MET A 176 -14.53 8.28 -14.16
N THR A 177 -15.43 7.58 -13.47
CA THR A 177 -16.86 7.87 -13.50
C THR A 177 -17.19 8.96 -12.48
N ALA A 178 -18.06 9.90 -12.86
CA ALA A 178 -18.56 10.91 -11.94
C ALA A 178 -19.42 10.30 -10.84
N SER A 179 -19.41 10.94 -9.67
CA SER A 179 -20.34 10.62 -8.60
C SER A 179 -21.75 11.16 -8.89
N PRO A 180 -22.78 10.70 -8.16
CA PRO A 180 -24.17 11.12 -8.38
C PRO A 180 -24.41 12.63 -8.23
N ASP A 181 -23.51 13.35 -7.56
CA ASP A 181 -23.53 14.81 -7.41
C ASP A 181 -22.95 15.56 -8.64
N GLY A 182 -22.48 14.82 -9.65
CA GLY A 182 -21.88 15.36 -10.88
C GLY A 182 -20.41 15.70 -10.76
N TYR A 183 -19.81 15.59 -9.57
CA TYR A 183 -18.38 15.81 -9.35
C TYR A 183 -17.57 14.54 -9.59
N TYR A 184 -16.29 14.73 -9.87
CA TYR A 184 -15.36 13.65 -10.07
C TYR A 184 -14.56 13.42 -8.79
N TRP A 185 -15.00 12.43 -8.03
CA TRP A 185 -14.31 11.89 -6.86
C TRP A 185 -13.55 10.65 -7.28
N GLY A 186 -12.35 10.45 -6.72
CA GLY A 186 -11.51 9.29 -7.02
C GLY A 186 -12.33 8.00 -7.02
N ASN A 187 -12.18 7.19 -8.06
CA ASN A 187 -12.89 5.91 -8.13
C ASN A 187 -12.17 4.90 -7.24
N GLN A 188 -12.96 4.05 -6.60
CA GLN A 188 -12.44 3.01 -5.74
C GLN A 188 -12.03 1.80 -6.57
N PHE A 189 -10.79 1.36 -6.44
CA PHE A 189 -10.36 0.05 -6.91
C PHE A 189 -10.01 -0.81 -5.69
N GLN A 190 -10.75 -1.89 -5.50
CA GLN A 190 -10.73 -2.66 -4.26
C GLN A 190 -10.72 -4.16 -4.56
N PRO A 191 -10.07 -4.97 -3.72
CA PRO A 191 -10.11 -6.41 -3.88
C PRO A 191 -11.51 -6.96 -3.64
N ARG A 192 -11.83 -8.07 -4.30
CA ARG A 192 -13.10 -8.78 -4.16
C ARG A 192 -13.34 -9.19 -2.71
N VAL A 193 -12.31 -9.69 -2.03
CA VAL A 193 -12.33 -9.90 -0.57
C VAL A 193 -11.68 -8.69 0.09
N PRO A 194 -12.40 -7.91 0.91
CA PRO A 194 -11.82 -6.77 1.61
C PRO A 194 -10.61 -7.18 2.48
N PHE A 195 -9.58 -6.35 2.52
CA PHE A 195 -8.51 -6.48 3.51
C PHE A 195 -8.75 -5.46 4.61
N LEU A 196 -9.04 -5.94 5.83
CA LEU A 196 -9.27 -5.10 6.99
C LEU A 196 -7.98 -4.97 7.81
N ILE A 197 -7.55 -3.75 8.07
CA ILE A 197 -6.41 -3.49 8.96
C ILE A 197 -6.85 -3.36 10.41
N GLU A 198 -5.99 -3.81 11.31
CA GLU A 198 -6.17 -3.68 12.76
C GLU A 198 -5.58 -2.37 13.28
N ARG A 199 -6.26 -1.77 14.27
CA ARG A 199 -5.70 -0.65 15.04
C ARG A 199 -4.58 -1.14 15.96
N ASN A 200 -3.67 -0.24 16.30
CA ASN A 200 -2.54 -0.49 17.21
C ASN A 200 -1.59 -1.63 16.75
N ARG A 201 -1.55 -1.93 15.45
CA ARG A 201 -0.60 -2.87 14.83
C ARG A 201 0.20 -2.16 13.74
N TRP A 202 1.50 -2.44 13.68
CA TRP A 202 2.34 -2.05 12.56
C TRP A 202 2.11 -2.98 11.37
N TYR A 203 1.94 -2.39 10.19
CA TYR A 203 1.89 -3.09 8.91
C TYR A 203 2.99 -2.54 8.01
N CYS A 204 3.60 -3.42 7.21
CA CYS A 204 4.32 -2.99 6.02
C CYS A 204 3.30 -2.75 4.91
N PHE A 205 3.20 -1.53 4.42
CA PHE A 205 2.43 -1.18 3.24
C PHE A 205 3.37 -1.02 2.06
N GLU A 206 3.00 -1.59 0.93
CA GLU A 206 3.75 -1.44 -0.31
C GLU A 206 2.79 -1.12 -1.44
N PHE A 207 3.23 -0.25 -2.36
CA PHE A 207 2.43 0.28 -3.45
C PHE A 207 3.30 0.34 -4.70
N MET A 208 2.81 -0.13 -5.84
CA MET A 208 3.39 0.11 -7.16
C MET A 208 2.41 0.93 -8.01
N VAL A 209 2.95 1.92 -8.72
CA VAL A 209 2.27 2.55 -9.86
C VAL A 209 3.17 2.45 -11.08
N LYS A 210 2.59 2.01 -12.19
CA LYS A 210 3.21 1.95 -13.51
C LYS A 210 2.34 2.76 -14.46
N LEU A 211 2.92 3.82 -15.02
CA LEU A 211 2.29 4.63 -16.03
C LEU A 211 2.23 3.87 -17.35
N ASN A 212 1.19 4.18 -18.11
CA ASN A 212 1.02 3.66 -19.46
C ASN A 212 1.92 4.37 -20.47
N GLN A 213 2.15 3.74 -21.62
CA GLN A 213 2.57 4.49 -22.81
C GLN A 213 1.45 5.48 -23.18
N PRO A 214 1.77 6.73 -23.59
CA PRO A 214 0.78 7.75 -23.93
C PRO A 214 -0.39 7.21 -24.77
N GLY A 215 -1.62 7.33 -24.26
CA GLY A 215 -2.84 6.92 -24.97
C GLY A 215 -3.18 5.43 -24.92
N VAL A 216 -2.29 4.59 -24.39
CA VAL A 216 -2.48 3.13 -24.29
C VAL A 216 -3.02 2.75 -22.91
N HIS A 217 -3.78 1.65 -22.82
CA HIS A 217 -4.31 1.10 -21.57
C HIS A 217 -3.40 -0.02 -21.05
N ASP A 218 -2.17 0.31 -20.68
CA ASP A 218 -1.18 -0.66 -20.19
C ASP A 218 -0.50 -0.24 -18.87
N GLY A 219 -1.07 0.77 -18.22
CA GLY A 219 -0.70 1.19 -16.88
C GLY A 219 -1.32 0.29 -15.82
N GLU A 220 -0.69 0.28 -14.65
CA GLU A 220 -1.02 -0.63 -13.56
C GLU A 220 -0.89 0.08 -12.21
N GLN A 221 -1.64 -0.39 -11.22
CA GLN A 221 -1.37 -0.12 -9.81
C GLN A 221 -1.62 -1.36 -8.97
N ALA A 222 -0.75 -1.60 -7.99
CA ALA A 222 -0.87 -2.77 -7.11
C ALA A 222 -0.44 -2.41 -5.70
N PHE A 223 -1.00 -3.09 -4.70
CA PHE A 223 -0.55 -2.93 -3.31
C PHE A 223 -0.37 -4.27 -2.61
N TRP A 224 0.57 -4.27 -1.66
CA TRP A 224 0.90 -5.37 -0.80
C TRP A 224 0.77 -4.93 0.65
N ILE A 225 0.44 -5.88 1.51
CA ILE A 225 0.42 -5.68 2.95
C ILE A 225 1.17 -6.85 3.58
N ASP A 226 2.19 -6.53 4.38
CA ASP A 226 3.09 -7.50 5.00
C ASP A 226 3.69 -8.50 3.98
N GLY A 227 4.07 -8.00 2.80
CA GLY A 227 4.63 -8.78 1.70
C GLY A 227 3.63 -9.59 0.87
N VAL A 228 2.34 -9.59 1.23
CA VAL A 228 1.29 -10.29 0.48
C VAL A 228 0.64 -9.32 -0.50
N LYS A 229 0.68 -9.63 -1.80
CA LYS A 229 -0.03 -8.84 -2.83
C LYS A 229 -1.53 -8.95 -2.58
N ILE A 230 -2.20 -7.85 -2.31
CA ILE A 230 -3.63 -7.83 -1.98
C ILE A 230 -4.46 -7.52 -3.21
N TYR A 231 -3.99 -6.64 -4.08
CA TYR A 231 -4.74 -6.22 -5.25
C TYR A 231 -3.82 -5.74 -6.36
N ASN A 232 -4.24 -5.96 -7.62
CA ASN A 232 -3.59 -5.43 -8.81
C ASN A 232 -4.65 -4.99 -9.82
N GLN A 233 -4.72 -3.70 -10.11
CA GLN A 233 -5.49 -3.15 -11.21
C GLN A 233 -4.59 -2.93 -12.41
N LYS A 234 -4.94 -3.57 -13.53
CA LYS A 234 -4.30 -3.37 -14.82
C LYS A 234 -5.18 -2.54 -15.75
N ASP A 235 -4.68 -2.32 -16.96
CA ASP A 235 -5.40 -1.69 -18.07
C ASP A 235 -5.82 -0.24 -17.77
N ILE A 236 -5.00 0.49 -16.99
CA ILE A 236 -5.24 1.90 -16.66
C ILE A 236 -4.54 2.79 -17.69
N ARG A 237 -5.26 3.77 -18.24
CA ARG A 237 -4.66 4.88 -18.98
C ARG A 237 -4.47 6.08 -18.06
N TRP A 238 -3.30 6.23 -17.46
CA TRP A 238 -2.95 7.38 -16.62
C TRP A 238 -2.75 8.68 -17.42
N ARG A 239 -2.18 8.59 -18.63
CA ARG A 239 -1.75 9.76 -19.41
C ARG A 239 -1.83 9.60 -20.93
N ASP A 240 -1.84 10.72 -21.63
CA ASP A 240 -1.74 10.87 -23.09
C ASP A 240 -0.46 11.57 -23.54
N VAL A 241 0.44 11.86 -22.59
CA VAL A 241 1.65 12.65 -22.80
C VAL A 241 2.80 12.14 -21.94
N ASP A 242 4.02 12.21 -22.44
CA ASP A 242 5.20 11.73 -21.71
C ASP A 242 5.68 12.68 -20.61
N PHE A 243 5.20 13.93 -20.61
CA PHE A 243 5.59 14.93 -19.62
C PHE A 243 4.81 14.82 -18.30
N LEU A 244 3.81 13.93 -18.19
CA LEU A 244 3.22 13.59 -16.88
C LEU A 244 3.97 12.39 -16.29
N LYS A 245 4.57 12.56 -15.12
CA LYS A 245 5.42 11.55 -14.46
C LYS A 245 5.01 11.36 -13.00
N LEU A 246 5.35 10.21 -12.41
CA LEU A 246 5.29 9.99 -10.96
C LEU A 246 6.38 10.83 -10.30
N ASN A 247 5.99 11.86 -9.55
CA ASN A 247 6.93 12.84 -8.97
C ASN A 247 6.46 13.47 -7.66
N LEU A 248 5.40 12.95 -7.05
CA LEU A 248 4.88 13.41 -5.77
C LEU A 248 4.55 12.21 -4.89
N PHE A 249 5.06 12.23 -3.67
CA PHE A 249 4.65 11.34 -2.59
C PHE A 249 4.20 12.17 -1.38
N TRP A 250 3.12 11.73 -0.75
CA TRP A 250 2.51 12.46 0.36
C TRP A 250 1.96 11.49 1.42
N PHE A 251 2.48 11.59 2.65
CA PHE A 251 1.80 11.07 3.85
C PHE A 251 0.76 12.05 4.38
N SER A 252 -0.51 11.64 4.40
CA SER A 252 -1.60 12.45 4.96
C SER A 252 -2.35 11.68 6.03
N VAL A 253 -2.92 12.39 6.98
CA VAL A 253 -4.10 11.97 7.73
C VAL A 253 -5.09 13.11 7.57
N TYR A 254 -5.90 13.06 6.52
CA TYR A 254 -6.95 14.05 6.25
C TYR A 254 -8.30 13.43 6.55
N ILE A 255 -9.09 14.06 7.39
CA ILE A 255 -10.42 13.56 7.79
C ILE A 255 -11.44 14.63 7.50
N HIS A 256 -12.46 14.28 6.71
CA HIS A 256 -13.52 15.20 6.28
C HIS A 256 -14.39 15.68 7.46
N GLU A 257 -14.69 14.78 8.39
CA GLU A 257 -15.52 15.04 9.56
C GLU A 257 -14.81 14.63 10.86
N SER A 258 -13.79 15.39 11.26
CA SER A 258 -12.96 15.05 12.41
C SER A 258 -13.65 15.33 13.75
N ARG A 259 -14.23 14.29 14.36
CA ARG A 259 -14.93 14.35 15.65
C ARG A 259 -14.03 14.06 16.85
N GLN A 260 -12.87 13.47 16.63
CA GLN A 260 -11.87 13.15 17.63
C GLN A 260 -10.46 13.23 17.03
N ASP A 261 -9.44 13.20 17.88
CA ASP A 261 -8.06 13.09 17.43
C ASP A 261 -7.86 11.72 16.77
N ASN A 262 -7.25 11.72 15.60
CA ASN A 262 -6.99 10.52 14.82
C ASN A 262 -5.53 10.53 14.42
N THR A 263 -4.76 9.58 14.95
CA THR A 263 -3.31 9.56 14.79
C THR A 263 -2.85 8.33 14.02
N CYS A 264 -1.96 8.56 13.07
CA CYS A 264 -1.17 7.51 12.45
C CYS A 264 0.32 7.80 12.67
N TRP A 265 1.09 6.73 12.84
CA TRP A 265 2.54 6.78 12.80
C TRP A 265 3.04 6.11 11.53
N PHE A 266 4.10 6.66 10.96
CA PHE A 266 4.74 6.18 9.74
C PHE A 266 6.24 6.07 9.97
N ASP A 267 6.85 5.09 9.34
CA ASP A 267 8.27 4.83 9.51
C ASP A 267 8.84 4.21 8.24
N ASN A 268 10.15 4.34 8.04
CA ASN A 268 10.89 3.51 7.10
C ASN A 268 10.38 3.59 5.65
N LEU A 269 10.17 4.83 5.16
CA LEU A 269 9.76 5.08 3.78
C LEU A 269 10.92 4.78 2.83
N VAL A 270 10.63 4.03 1.77
CA VAL A 270 11.52 3.83 0.62
C VAL A 270 10.70 3.99 -0.66
N ILE A 271 11.20 4.80 -1.59
CA ILE A 271 10.71 4.94 -2.96
C ILE A 271 11.80 4.42 -3.89
N SER A 272 11.48 3.43 -4.73
CA SER A 272 12.45 2.76 -5.59
C SER A 272 11.89 2.40 -6.97
N THR A 273 12.79 2.18 -7.93
CA THR A 273 12.43 1.66 -9.25
C THR A 273 12.13 0.16 -9.27
N ASP A 274 12.50 -0.59 -8.22
CA ASP A 274 12.14 -2.00 -8.05
C ASP A 274 11.36 -2.25 -6.74
N TYR A 275 10.69 -3.40 -6.69
CA TYR A 275 10.02 -3.88 -5.48
C TYR A 275 11.01 -4.04 -4.32
N VAL A 276 10.67 -3.45 -3.16
CA VAL A 276 11.54 -3.39 -1.98
C VAL A 276 11.31 -4.59 -1.05
N GLY A 277 10.05 -4.94 -0.78
CA GLY A 277 9.69 -5.96 0.19
C GLY A 277 9.68 -5.43 1.64
N PRO A 278 9.02 -6.17 2.55
CA PRO A 278 9.12 -5.92 3.98
C PRO A 278 10.52 -6.24 4.51
N LEU A 279 10.95 -5.50 5.54
CA LEU A 279 12.10 -5.86 6.36
C LEU A 279 11.87 -7.23 7.02
N ALA A 280 12.93 -8.05 7.08
CA ALA A 280 12.89 -9.44 7.53
C ALA A 280 12.35 -9.64 8.97
N ALA A 281 12.24 -8.58 9.77
CA ALA A 281 11.69 -8.59 11.12
C ALA A 281 10.15 -8.44 11.18
N ALA A 282 9.47 -8.14 10.06
CA ALA A 282 8.02 -8.02 10.05
C ALA A 282 7.38 -9.41 10.14
N PRO A 283 6.60 -9.72 11.20
CA PRO A 283 5.89 -10.98 11.27
C PRO A 283 4.89 -11.04 10.10
N ALA A 284 5.02 -12.03 9.22
CA ALA A 284 4.06 -12.32 8.17
C ALA A 284 2.68 -12.56 8.82
N ALA A 285 1.83 -11.55 8.80
CA ALA A 285 0.51 -11.61 9.42
C ALA A 285 -0.58 -11.66 8.35
N THR A 286 -0.51 -12.65 7.48
CA THR A 286 -1.76 -13.26 7.04
C THR A 286 -1.93 -14.53 7.84
N ARG A 287 -2.59 -14.37 8.99
CA ARG A 287 -3.19 -15.50 9.71
C ARG A 287 -4.00 -16.29 8.68
N GLN A 288 -3.87 -17.61 8.66
CA GLN A 288 -4.65 -18.47 7.78
C GLN A 288 -6.13 -18.28 8.14
N CYS A 289 -6.81 -17.39 7.40
CA CYS A 289 -8.21 -17.10 7.59
C CYS A 289 -8.97 -18.09 6.73
N CYS A 290 -9.75 -18.97 7.35
CA CYS A 290 -10.67 -19.82 6.60
C CYS A 290 -11.99 -19.10 6.26
N ASP A 291 -12.12 -17.84 6.68
CA ASP A 291 -13.27 -16.97 6.50
C ASP A 291 -12.91 -15.91 5.43
N PHE A 292 -13.18 -16.24 4.17
CA PHE A 292 -12.89 -15.43 2.99
C PHE A 292 -14.07 -14.53 2.61
N ASP A 293 -15.29 -14.80 3.08
CA ASP A 293 -16.44 -13.92 2.86
C ASP A 293 -16.70 -12.92 4.01
N LEU A 294 -15.96 -13.08 5.12
CA LEU A 294 -15.96 -12.24 6.31
C LEU A 294 -17.30 -12.26 7.07
N ASP A 295 -18.02 -13.38 7.03
CA ASP A 295 -19.28 -13.56 7.76
C ASP A 295 -19.10 -14.15 9.17
N GLY A 296 -17.87 -14.56 9.52
CA GLY A 296 -17.51 -15.16 10.80
C GLY A 296 -17.69 -16.69 10.85
N ILE A 297 -18.19 -17.30 9.78
CA ILE A 297 -18.54 -18.73 9.70
C ILE A 297 -17.74 -19.38 8.58
N SER A 298 -16.77 -20.21 8.95
CA SER A 298 -16.06 -20.97 7.92
C SER A 298 -16.92 -22.11 7.34
N GLY A 299 -17.12 -22.11 6.03
CA GLY A 299 -17.86 -23.14 5.31
C GLY A 299 -17.84 -23.02 3.78
N ARG A 300 -18.94 -23.46 3.16
CA ARG A 300 -19.02 -23.60 1.70
C ARG A 300 -18.89 -22.28 0.95
N THR A 301 -19.29 -21.17 1.57
CA THR A 301 -19.26 -19.84 0.96
C THR A 301 -17.84 -19.32 0.84
N ASP A 302 -16.97 -19.59 1.82
CA ASP A 302 -15.52 -19.31 1.71
C ASP A 302 -14.85 -20.09 0.60
N PHE A 303 -15.20 -21.36 0.45
CA PHE A 303 -14.70 -22.18 -0.66
C PHE A 303 -15.06 -21.56 -2.01
N MET A 304 -16.33 -21.13 -2.17
CA MET A 304 -16.77 -20.46 -3.39
C MET A 304 -16.08 -19.12 -3.57
N GLN A 305 -15.89 -18.36 -2.49
CA GLN A 305 -15.23 -17.06 -2.51
C GLN A 305 -13.76 -17.18 -2.94
N LEU A 306 -13.04 -18.17 -2.43
CA LEU A 306 -11.66 -18.47 -2.82
C LEU A 306 -11.56 -18.91 -4.29
N LEU A 307 -12.53 -19.65 -4.82
CA LEU A 307 -12.60 -19.96 -6.25
C LEU A 307 -12.84 -18.70 -7.11
N LEU A 308 -13.69 -17.78 -6.65
CA LEU A 308 -13.92 -16.51 -7.33
C LEU A 308 -12.67 -15.63 -7.33
N MET A 309 -11.95 -15.56 -6.21
CA MET A 309 -10.65 -14.88 -6.15
C MET A 309 -9.67 -15.46 -7.16
N LYS A 310 -9.56 -16.78 -7.29
CA LYS A 310 -8.68 -17.42 -8.28
C LYS A 310 -9.01 -17.06 -9.73
N ARG A 311 -10.30 -16.92 -10.03
CA ARG A 311 -10.78 -16.58 -11.37
C ARG A 311 -10.55 -15.10 -11.69
N ASP A 312 -10.91 -14.22 -10.77
CA ASP A 312 -11.01 -12.78 -11.02
C ASP A 312 -9.74 -12.03 -10.60
N GLU A 313 -9.02 -12.53 -9.61
CA GLU A 313 -7.87 -11.89 -8.95
C GLU A 313 -6.74 -12.93 -8.72
N PRO A 314 -6.24 -13.61 -9.77
CA PRO A 314 -5.25 -14.69 -9.62
C PRO A 314 -3.91 -14.23 -9.01
N GLU A 315 -3.65 -12.92 -8.97
CA GLU A 315 -2.45 -12.36 -8.34
C GLU A 315 -2.63 -12.03 -6.85
N ASP A 316 -3.85 -12.11 -6.30
CA ASP A 316 -4.06 -11.92 -4.85
C ASP A 316 -3.41 -13.09 -4.08
N GLY A 317 -2.37 -12.76 -3.32
CA GLY A 317 -1.56 -13.71 -2.57
C GLY A 317 -2.33 -14.39 -1.44
N ARG A 318 -3.48 -13.86 -1.01
CA ARG A 318 -4.37 -14.55 -0.05
C ARG A 318 -5.00 -15.80 -0.64
N GLY A 319 -5.01 -15.92 -1.98
CA GLY A 319 -5.49 -17.09 -2.68
C GLY A 319 -4.60 -18.33 -2.51
N ASP A 320 -3.32 -18.16 -2.17
CA ASP A 320 -2.35 -19.22 -1.85
C ASP A 320 -2.57 -19.72 -0.40
N TYR A 321 -3.72 -20.36 -0.18
CA TYR A 321 -4.15 -20.86 1.13
C TYR A 321 -3.19 -21.92 1.68
N ASN A 322 -2.67 -22.80 0.82
CA ASN A 322 -1.78 -23.88 1.24
C ASN A 322 -0.31 -23.43 1.37
N ARG A 323 0.01 -22.20 0.93
CA ARG A 323 1.33 -21.56 0.99
C ARG A 323 2.40 -22.32 0.22
N ASP A 324 2.03 -22.94 -0.90
CA ASP A 324 2.97 -23.59 -1.81
C ASP A 324 3.58 -22.64 -2.85
N GLY A 325 3.19 -21.36 -2.79
CA GLY A 325 3.62 -20.30 -3.70
C GLY A 325 2.81 -20.26 -4.99
N ARG A 326 1.73 -21.04 -5.11
CA ARG A 326 0.91 -21.13 -6.33
C ARG A 326 -0.57 -20.98 -6.00
N ASN A 327 -1.17 -19.92 -6.52
CA ASN A 327 -2.59 -19.68 -6.42
C ASN A 327 -3.39 -20.61 -7.37
N THR A 328 -3.72 -21.82 -6.94
CA THR A 328 -4.36 -22.87 -7.77
C THR A 328 -5.61 -23.47 -7.14
N ILE A 329 -6.32 -24.35 -7.85
CA ILE A 329 -7.50 -25.03 -7.29
C ILE A 329 -7.14 -25.90 -6.06
N ALA A 330 -5.87 -26.28 -5.90
CA ALA A 330 -5.40 -27.07 -4.76
C ALA A 330 -5.62 -26.33 -3.42
N ASP A 331 -5.49 -25.01 -3.40
CA ASP A 331 -5.76 -24.18 -2.22
C ASP A 331 -7.22 -24.28 -1.76
N ALA A 332 -8.15 -24.22 -2.71
CA ALA A 332 -9.58 -24.31 -2.40
C ALA A 332 -9.93 -25.71 -1.90
N LEU A 333 -9.32 -26.75 -2.47
CA LEU A 333 -9.46 -28.11 -1.96
C LEU A 333 -8.86 -28.24 -0.55
N GLN A 334 -7.71 -27.63 -0.29
CA GLN A 334 -7.07 -27.65 1.02
C GLN A 334 -7.93 -26.94 2.07
N LEU A 335 -8.52 -25.79 1.74
CA LEU A 335 -9.51 -25.11 2.59
C LEU A 335 -10.69 -26.03 2.93
N LEU A 336 -11.28 -26.69 1.92
CA LEU A 336 -12.40 -27.60 2.13
C LEU A 336 -12.03 -28.79 3.03
N LEU A 337 -10.82 -29.32 2.90
CA LEU A 337 -10.31 -30.39 3.77
C LEU A 337 -10.13 -29.92 5.20
N ASP A 338 -9.58 -28.73 5.41
CA ASP A 338 -9.33 -28.16 6.72
C ASP A 338 -10.64 -27.75 7.44
N GLN A 339 -11.64 -27.27 6.68
CA GLN A 339 -13.00 -27.07 7.18
C GLN A 339 -13.63 -28.38 7.65
N ARG A 340 -13.56 -29.44 6.84
CA ARG A 340 -14.10 -30.78 7.22
C ARG A 340 -13.36 -31.39 8.42
N ALA A 341 -12.07 -31.10 8.56
CA ALA A 341 -11.26 -31.56 9.67
C ALA A 341 -11.43 -30.72 10.95
N GLY A 342 -12.25 -29.66 10.92
CA GLY A 342 -12.46 -28.77 12.07
C GLY A 342 -11.23 -27.93 12.43
N LYS A 343 -10.30 -27.72 11.48
CA LYS A 343 -9.10 -26.89 11.69
C LYS A 343 -9.37 -25.40 11.56
N CYS A 344 -10.48 -25.05 10.91
CA CYS A 344 -10.98 -23.69 10.84
C CYS A 344 -11.77 -23.39 12.11
N GLY A 345 -11.18 -22.65 13.05
CA GLY A 345 -11.88 -22.18 14.24
C GLY A 345 -13.07 -21.29 13.89
N SER A 346 -14.02 -21.10 14.80
CA SER A 346 -15.10 -20.12 14.63
C SER A 346 -14.49 -18.71 14.55
N GLY A 347 -14.73 -18.02 13.43
CA GLY A 347 -14.36 -16.62 13.26
C GLY A 347 -15.06 -15.75 14.30
N ILE A 348 -14.46 -14.59 14.60
CA ILE A 348 -14.87 -13.64 15.67
C ILE A 348 -14.37 -14.01 17.09
N ALA A 349 -13.06 -14.17 17.26
CA ALA A 349 -12.43 -14.06 18.59
C ALA A 349 -11.25 -13.08 18.66
N ALA A 350 -10.99 -12.27 17.62
CA ALA A 350 -9.81 -11.40 17.59
C ALA A 350 -10.05 -9.93 17.21
N LEU A 351 -11.30 -9.47 17.09
CA LEU A 351 -11.60 -8.06 16.78
C LEU A 351 -12.25 -7.28 17.94
N SER A 352 -12.51 -7.94 19.08
CA SER A 352 -12.87 -7.26 20.32
C SER A 352 -11.85 -7.61 21.38
N GLY A 353 -11.03 -6.63 21.78
CA GLY A 353 -10.25 -6.72 23.00
C GLY A 353 -11.16 -7.09 24.17
N GLY A 354 -11.03 -8.33 24.63
CA GLY A 354 -11.80 -8.84 25.76
C GLY A 354 -11.43 -8.08 27.02
N ARG A 355 -12.29 -7.16 27.44
CA ARG A 355 -12.56 -6.96 28.87
C ARG A 355 -13.49 -8.09 29.30
N THR A 356 -12.94 -9.12 29.93
CA THR A 356 -13.68 -9.92 30.90
C THR A 356 -13.19 -9.52 32.28
N GLY A 357 -13.98 -8.68 32.96
CA GLY A 357 -13.80 -8.42 34.38
C GLY A 357 -14.27 -9.61 35.20
N LYS A 358 -13.45 -9.98 36.18
CA LYS A 358 -13.82 -9.94 37.60
C LYS A 358 -12.62 -9.45 38.39
#